data_AF-A0A529VKU0-F1
#
_entry.id   AF-A0A529VKU0-F1
#
_cell.length_a   1.000
_cell.length_b   1.000
_cell.length_c   1.000
_cell.angle_alpha   90.00
_cell.angle_beta   90.00
_cell.angle_gamma   90.00
#
_symmetry.space_group_name_H-M   'P 1'
#
loop_
_entity.id
_entity.type
_entity.pdbx_description
1 polymer ?
#
loop_
_entity_poly.entity_id
_entity_poly.type
_entity_poly.pdbx_seq_one_letter_code
_entity_poly.pdbx_strand_id
1 'polypeptide(L)'
;VRYEVADEFAYAANCHCSNCRRTTGSAFKPFAGIERGKFRLTAGDGSLLIHGDASGHDAHCGQCGSLLYSLVRDGAYVHVAMGTLTDDPS
;
A
#
# COMPACT_ATOMS: atom_id res chain seq x y z
N VAL A 1 -1.13 10.70 -6.85
CA VAL A 1 -2.19 9.70 -6.60
C VAL A 1 -2.79 9.97 -5.22
N ARG A 2 -4.10 9.80 -5.05
CA ARG A 2 -4.78 9.89 -3.75
C ARG A 2 -5.66 8.67 -3.54
N TYR A 3 -5.81 8.27 -2.28
CA TYR A 3 -6.67 7.17 -1.88
C TYR A 3 -7.37 7.50 -0.56
N GLU A 4 -8.41 6.76 -0.26
CA GLU A 4 -9.10 6.72 1.02
C GLU A 4 -9.09 5.28 1.53
N VAL A 5 -9.04 5.13 2.85
CA VAL A 5 -9.11 3.86 3.54
C VAL A 5 -9.89 4.04 4.83
N ALA A 6 -10.73 3.07 5.19
CA ALA A 6 -11.43 3.10 6.46
C ALA A 6 -10.43 2.95 7.63
N ASP A 7 -10.68 3.64 8.74
CA ASP A 7 -9.90 3.49 9.97
C ASP A 7 -10.29 2.20 10.73
N GLU A 8 -10.07 1.07 10.06
CA GLU A 8 -10.48 -0.27 10.51
C GLU A 8 -9.43 -1.30 10.10
N PHE A 9 -8.14 -0.95 10.21
CA PHE A 9 -7.06 -1.86 9.87
C PHE A 9 -7.12 -3.12 10.75
N ALA A 10 -7.12 -4.29 10.11
CA ALA A 10 -7.18 -5.58 10.80
C ALA A 10 -5.86 -5.91 11.53
N TYR A 11 -4.74 -5.39 11.02
CA TYR A 11 -3.40 -5.56 11.60
C TYR A 11 -2.43 -4.51 11.06
N ALA A 12 -1.38 -4.23 11.81
CA ALA A 12 -0.23 -3.45 11.36
C ALA A 12 1.08 -4.18 11.70
N ALA A 13 2.08 -4.04 10.84
CA ALA A 13 3.37 -4.69 11.04
C ALA A 13 4.51 -3.94 10.33
N ASN A 14 5.73 -4.22 10.78
CA ASN A 14 6.95 -3.85 10.09
C ASN A 14 7.53 -5.09 9.40
N CYS A 15 7.54 -5.10 8.07
CA CYS A 15 8.16 -6.20 7.32
C CYS A 15 9.65 -5.92 7.11
N HIS A 16 10.48 -6.88 7.51
CA HIS A 16 11.94 -6.79 7.43
C HIS A 16 12.55 -7.57 6.25
N CYS A 17 11.75 -8.16 5.37
CA CYS A 17 12.30 -8.96 4.27
C CYS A 17 13.11 -8.09 3.28
N SER A 18 14.04 -8.70 2.56
CA SER A 18 14.92 -7.98 1.61
C SER A 18 14.14 -7.20 0.55
N ASN A 19 13.04 -7.77 0.04
CA ASN A 19 12.18 -7.09 -0.93
C ASN A 19 11.56 -5.83 -0.33
N CYS A 20 10.96 -5.92 0.86
CA CYS A 20 10.36 -4.76 1.53
C CYS A 20 11.38 -3.66 1.82
N ARG A 21 12.58 -4.02 2.29
CA ARG A 21 13.67 -3.05 2.51
C ARG A 21 14.11 -2.38 1.22
N ARG A 22 14.25 -3.16 0.13
CA ARG A 22 14.61 -2.62 -1.20
C ARG A 22 13.53 -1.69 -1.74
N THR A 23 12.26 -2.05 -1.60
CA THR A 23 11.12 -1.27 -2.12
C THR A 23 10.97 0.07 -1.41
N THR A 24 11.20 0.13 -0.10
CA THR A 24 11.06 1.38 0.68
C THR A 24 12.37 2.15 0.83
N GLY A 25 13.52 1.52 0.59
CA GLY A 25 14.83 2.10 0.92
C GLY A 25 15.10 2.21 2.42
N SER A 26 14.24 1.64 3.28
CA SER A 26 14.33 1.68 4.74
C SER A 26 14.72 0.32 5.33
N ALA A 27 15.07 0.29 6.61
CA ALA A 27 15.36 -0.94 7.35
C ALA A 27 14.13 -1.89 7.43
N PHE A 28 12.93 -1.36 7.21
CA PHE A 28 11.67 -2.11 7.15
C PHE A 28 10.61 -1.36 6.33
N LYS A 29 9.55 -2.08 5.95
CA LYS A 29 8.32 -1.50 5.41
C LYS A 29 7.26 -1.47 6.52
N PRO A 30 6.85 -0.29 7.03
CA PRO A 30 5.66 -0.18 7.85
C PRO A 30 4.41 -0.30 6.97
N PHE A 31 3.49 -1.19 7.32
CA PHE A 31 2.24 -1.35 6.60
C PHE A 31 1.09 -1.76 7.51
N ALA A 32 -0.13 -1.46 7.07
CA ALA A 32 -1.35 -1.91 7.72
C ALA A 32 -2.24 -2.66 6.71
N GLY A 33 -2.84 -3.76 7.16
CA GLY A 33 -3.66 -4.64 6.35
C GLY A 33 -5.14 -4.39 6.54
N ILE A 34 -5.89 -4.33 5.43
CA ILE A 34 -7.35 -4.14 5.42
C ILE A 34 -7.99 -4.89 4.25
N GLU A 35 -9.27 -5.26 4.36
CA GLU A 35 -10.02 -5.83 3.24
C GLU A 35 -10.03 -4.84 2.06
N ARG A 36 -9.84 -5.35 0.84
CA ARG A 36 -9.78 -4.51 -0.36
C ARG A 36 -11.00 -3.61 -0.53
N GLY A 37 -12.19 -4.08 -0.14
CA GLY A 37 -13.44 -3.31 -0.23
C GLY A 37 -13.47 -2.03 0.61
N LYS A 38 -12.55 -1.89 1.59
CA LYS A 38 -12.42 -0.72 2.46
C LYS A 38 -11.32 0.25 2.02
N PHE A 39 -10.69 0.01 0.87
CA PHE A 39 -9.68 0.86 0.26
C PHE A 39 -10.14 1.30 -1.13
N ARG A 40 -9.94 2.57 -1.47
CA ARG A 40 -10.31 3.08 -2.80
C ARG A 40 -9.38 4.20 -3.25
N LEU A 41 -8.96 4.14 -4.51
CA LEU A 41 -8.30 5.27 -5.19
C LEU A 41 -9.32 6.38 -5.45
N THR A 42 -8.96 7.61 -5.09
CA THR A 42 -9.82 8.79 -5.27
C THR A 42 -9.34 9.70 -6.39
N ALA A 43 -8.05 9.64 -6.75
CA ALA A 43 -7.50 10.36 -7.89
C ALA A 43 -6.18 9.77 -8.40
N GLY A 44 -5.94 9.85 -9.72
CA GLY A 44 -4.66 9.53 -10.36
C GLY A 44 -4.41 8.02 -10.53
N ASP A 45 -5.46 7.25 -10.78
CA ASP A 45 -5.40 5.82 -11.13
C ASP A 45 -4.53 5.56 -12.37
N GLY A 46 -4.67 6.36 -13.43
CA GLY A 46 -3.84 6.30 -14.64
C GLY A 46 -2.38 6.72 -14.43
N SER A 47 -2.01 7.14 -13.21
CA SER A 47 -0.64 7.49 -12.82
C SER A 47 0.01 6.44 -11.93
N LEU A 48 -0.59 5.25 -11.77
CA LEU A 48 0.02 4.16 -11.03
C LEU A 48 1.03 3.39 -11.89
N LEU A 49 2.16 3.04 -11.28
CA LEU A 49 3.06 2.00 -11.77
C LEU A 49 2.78 0.73 -10.98
N ILE A 50 2.41 -0.33 -11.67
CA ILE A 50 2.03 -1.61 -11.07
C ILE A 50 3.14 -2.63 -11.30
N HIS A 51 3.62 -3.24 -10.21
CA HIS A 51 4.59 -4.33 -10.24
C HIS A 51 3.94 -5.61 -9.72
N GLY A 52 3.53 -6.50 -10.62
CA GLY A 52 2.79 -7.73 -10.31
C GLY A 52 1.55 -7.86 -11.20
N ASP A 53 0.53 -8.56 -10.71
CA ASP A 53 -0.71 -8.81 -11.43
C ASP A 53 -1.97 -8.67 -10.54
N ALA A 54 -3.10 -9.17 -11.02
CA ALA A 54 -4.39 -9.06 -10.33
C ALA A 54 -4.49 -9.92 -9.05
N SER A 55 -3.66 -10.96 -8.90
CA SER A 55 -3.58 -11.79 -7.69
C SER A 55 -2.70 -11.16 -6.62
N GLY A 56 -1.72 -10.35 -7.02
CA GLY A 56 -0.91 -9.55 -6.11
C GLY A 56 0.04 -8.61 -6.85
N HIS A 57 0.16 -7.38 -6.36
CA HIS A 57 1.06 -6.38 -6.92
C HIS A 57 1.42 -5.28 -5.93
N ASP A 58 2.56 -4.63 -6.16
CA ASP A 58 2.88 -3.34 -5.55
C ASP A 58 2.42 -2.20 -6.47
N ALA A 59 1.73 -1.21 -5.88
CA ALA A 59 1.26 -0.02 -6.58
C ALA A 59 2.06 1.21 -6.14
N HIS A 60 2.78 1.80 -7.09
CA HIS A 60 3.61 2.97 -6.90
C HIS A 60 3.01 4.19 -7.59
N CYS A 61 3.26 5.38 -7.04
CA CYS A 61 3.01 6.61 -7.77
C CYS A 61 4.00 6.74 -8.93
N GLY A 62 3.53 6.84 -10.17
CA GLY A 62 4.37 6.96 -11.35
C GLY A 62 5.09 8.28 -11.52
N GLN A 63 4.80 9.28 -10.68
CA GLN A 63 5.47 10.58 -10.70
C GLN A 63 6.62 10.67 -9.69
N CYS A 64 6.42 10.17 -8.45
CA CYS A 64 7.42 10.27 -7.38
C CYS A 64 8.00 8.93 -6.92
N GLY A 65 7.50 7.81 -7.43
CA GLY A 65 7.97 6.45 -7.09
C GLY A 65 7.49 5.90 -5.75
N SER A 66 6.81 6.70 -4.92
CA SER A 66 6.32 6.27 -3.59
C SER A 66 5.47 5.00 -3.69
N LEU A 67 5.79 3.99 -2.89
CA LEU A 67 4.93 2.82 -2.68
C LEU A 67 3.69 3.26 -1.92
N LEU A 68 2.51 3.07 -2.50
CA LEU A 68 1.23 3.47 -1.90
C LEU A 68 0.59 2.30 -1.16
N TYR A 69 0.48 1.16 -1.83
CA TYR A 69 -0.08 -0.05 -1.26
C TYR A 69 0.42 -1.29 -2.01
N SER A 70 0.22 -2.45 -1.40
CA SER A 70 0.38 -3.76 -2.04
C SER A 70 -0.95 -4.50 -2.02
N LEU A 71 -1.35 -5.06 -3.15
CA LEU A 71 -2.44 -6.02 -3.24
C LEU A 71 -1.91 -7.41 -2.86
N VAL A 72 -2.60 -8.10 -1.95
CA VAL A 72 -2.15 -9.38 -1.40
C VAL A 72 -3.32 -10.35 -1.20
N ARG A 73 -3.01 -11.62 -0.88
CA ARG A 73 -3.99 -12.68 -0.59
C ARG A 73 -4.98 -12.84 -1.76
N ASP A 74 -4.44 -13.08 -2.95
CA ASP A 74 -5.22 -13.25 -4.19
C ASP A 74 -6.19 -12.09 -4.47
N GLY A 75 -5.75 -10.88 -4.15
CA GLY A 75 -6.53 -9.67 -4.37
C GLY A 75 -7.59 -9.36 -3.32
N ALA A 76 -7.67 -10.13 -2.22
CA ALA A 76 -8.67 -9.93 -1.17
C ALA A 76 -8.29 -8.83 -0.16
N TYR A 77 -6.99 -8.57 0.03
CA TYR A 77 -6.49 -7.61 1.01
C TYR A 77 -5.56 -6.57 0.38
N VAL A 78 -5.53 -5.40 1.01
CA VAL A 78 -4.59 -4.32 0.70
C VAL A 78 -3.67 -4.14 1.91
N HIS A 79 -2.37 -4.09 1.67
CA HIS A 79 -1.36 -3.60 2.61
C HIS A 79 -1.04 -2.15 2.27
N VAL A 80 -1.63 -1.21 3.02
CA VAL A 80 -1.36 0.23 2.86
C VAL A 80 0.03 0.53 3.42
N ALA A 81 0.85 1.24 2.65
CA ALA A 81 2.13 1.75 3.14
C ALA A 81 1.87 2.93 4.07
N MET A 82 2.04 2.74 5.37
CA MET A 82 1.57 3.69 6.39
C MET A 82 2.25 5.06 6.30
N GLY A 83 3.48 5.13 5.76
CA GLY A 83 4.17 6.41 5.54
C GLY A 83 3.52 7.33 4.49
N THR A 84 2.43 6.89 3.84
CA THR A 84 1.66 7.68 2.88
C THR A 84 0.30 8.16 3.41
N LEU A 85 -0.05 7.77 4.64
CA LEU A 85 -1.22 8.29 5.33
C LEU A 85 -0.93 9.72 5.79
N THR A 86 -1.90 10.61 5.59
CA THR A 86 -1.76 12.05 5.91
C THR A 86 -2.51 12.46 7.16
N ASP A 87 -3.51 11.69 7.56
CA ASP A 87 -4.30 11.95 8.75
C ASP A 87 -3.66 11.28 9.96
N ASP A 88 -3.85 11.88 11.13
CA ASP A 88 -3.43 11.27 12.39
C ASP A 88 -4.29 10.01 12.65
N PRO A 89 -3.70 8.89 13.10
CA PRO A 89 -4.47 7.73 13.51
C PRO A 89 -5.39 8.09 14.69
N SER A 90 -6.63 7.59 14.68
CA SER A 90 -7.62 7.84 15.75
C SER A 90 -7.64 6.75 16.82
#